data_AF-A0A7L4ZJ77-F1
#
_entry.id   AF-A0A7L4ZJ77-F1
#
_cell.length_a   1.000
_cell.length_b   1.000
_cell.length_c   1.000
_cell.angle_alpha   90.00
_cell.angle_beta   90.00
_cell.angle_gamma   90.00
#
_symmetry.space_group_name_H-M   'P 1'
#
loop_
_entity.id
_entity.type
_entity.pdbx_description
1 polymer ?
#
loop_
_entity_poly.entity_id
_entity_poly.type
_entity_poly.pdbx_seq_one_letter_code
_entity_poly.pdbx_strand_id
1 'polypeptide(L)'
;MKYLLVLVSFLVLLACKENDKKPNLSDSKIETDKISCVNEIFKRDSIFGEIRNHASEKISLSETITIYTKNIKSLDYSNCPEEFKSAFDKHIEAWLDFRKVSDKYPLLRGELHDIFTKIEKSEDSTEFKSRLGQILETWKLVDKSSNP
;
A
#
# COMPACT_ATOMS: atom_id res chain seq x y z
N MET A 1 7.20 -63.22 -27.01
CA MET A 1 6.49 -63.70 -25.80
C MET A 1 5.56 -62.55 -25.39
N LYS A 2 4.29 -62.47 -25.81
CA LYS A 2 3.12 -63.30 -25.50
C LYS A 2 2.97 -63.59 -23.99
N TYR A 3 2.09 -62.77 -23.39
CA TYR A 3 1.16 -62.97 -22.26
C TYR A 3 1.67 -63.67 -21.00
N LEU A 4 1.41 -63.07 -19.84
CA LEU A 4 0.38 -63.51 -18.89
C LEU A 4 0.62 -62.79 -17.54
N LEU A 5 -0.26 -61.90 -17.13
CA LEU A 5 -0.33 -61.50 -15.72
C LEU A 5 -1.80 -61.36 -15.34
N VAL A 6 -2.22 -62.36 -14.58
CA VAL A 6 -3.57 -62.60 -14.08
C VAL A 6 -3.78 -61.78 -12.81
N LEU A 7 -4.87 -61.02 -12.82
CA LEU A 7 -5.80 -60.71 -11.72
C LEU A 7 -5.32 -60.96 -10.28
N VAL A 8 -5.39 -59.92 -9.42
CA VAL A 8 -5.94 -60.02 -8.04
C VAL A 8 -6.47 -58.64 -7.57
N SER A 9 -7.78 -58.61 -7.35
CA SER A 9 -8.58 -57.91 -6.31
C SER A 9 -8.66 -56.38 -6.20
N PHE A 10 -9.86 -55.93 -6.64
CA PHE A 10 -10.80 -55.02 -5.97
C PHE A 10 -10.63 -54.75 -4.47
N LEU A 11 -11.07 -53.53 -4.10
CA LEU A 11 -11.60 -53.08 -2.81
C LEU A 11 -10.63 -52.78 -1.67
N VAL A 12 -10.18 -51.52 -1.62
CA VAL A 12 -10.19 -50.77 -0.36
C VAL A 12 -10.78 -49.38 -0.62
N LEU A 13 -12.10 -49.28 -0.41
CA LEU A 13 -12.79 -48.03 -0.10
C LEU A 13 -12.32 -47.60 1.30
N LEU A 14 -11.24 -46.81 1.38
CA LEU A 14 -10.99 -46.01 2.57
C LEU A 14 -11.75 -44.70 2.39
N ALA A 15 -12.90 -44.65 3.06
CA ALA A 15 -13.69 -43.45 3.26
C ALA A 15 -12.79 -42.30 3.74
N CYS A 16 -12.64 -41.28 2.91
CA CYS A 16 -12.24 -39.96 3.39
C CYS A 16 -13.33 -39.50 4.35
N LYS A 17 -13.01 -39.51 5.64
CA LYS A 17 -13.80 -38.86 6.67
C LYS A 17 -13.65 -37.35 6.44
N GLU A 18 -14.58 -36.79 5.67
CA GLU A 18 -14.70 -35.35 5.46
C GLU A 18 -15.13 -34.76 6.81
N ASN A 19 -14.14 -34.33 7.59
CA ASN A 19 -14.38 -33.43 8.71
C ASN A 19 -14.74 -32.08 8.11
N ASP A 20 -16.02 -31.89 7.77
CA ASP A 20 -16.60 -30.58 7.53
C ASP A 20 -16.47 -29.75 8.80
N LYS A 21 -15.31 -29.12 8.98
CA LYS A 21 -15.20 -27.92 9.81
C LYS A 21 -16.01 -26.86 9.09
N LYS A 22 -17.27 -26.68 9.50
CA LYS A 22 -18.03 -25.47 9.17
C LYS A 22 -17.12 -24.27 9.44
N PRO A 23 -16.79 -23.44 8.44
CA PRO A 23 -16.10 -22.19 8.69
C PRO A 23 -16.93 -21.41 9.70
N ASN A 24 -16.30 -20.98 10.80
CA ASN A 24 -16.97 -20.15 11.79
C ASN A 24 -17.43 -18.87 11.08
N LEU A 25 -18.73 -18.62 11.07
CA LEU A 25 -19.35 -17.44 10.45
C LEU A 25 -18.74 -16.11 10.97
N SER A 26 -18.11 -16.12 12.15
CA SER A 26 -17.39 -14.97 12.71
C SER A 26 -16.12 -14.64 11.94
N ASP A 27 -15.38 -15.66 11.50
CA ASP A 27 -14.04 -15.49 10.93
C ASP A 27 -14.15 -14.94 9.50
N SER A 28 -15.16 -15.39 8.74
CA SER A 28 -15.39 -14.86 7.38
C SER A 28 -15.86 -13.41 7.38
N LYS A 29 -16.61 -12.97 8.41
CA LYS A 29 -17.04 -11.58 8.54
C LYS A 29 -15.87 -10.66 8.87
N ILE A 30 -15.01 -11.07 9.80
CA ILE A 30 -13.80 -10.31 10.19
C ILE A 30 -12.85 -10.14 8.99
N GLU A 31 -12.68 -11.19 8.18
CA GLU A 31 -11.86 -11.13 6.97
C GLU A 31 -12.46 -10.19 5.91
N THR A 32 -13.78 -10.26 5.71
CA THR A 32 -14.51 -9.35 4.79
C THR A 32 -14.37 -7.88 5.21
N ASP A 33 -14.51 -7.60 6.51
CA ASP A 33 -14.43 -6.24 7.06
C ASP A 33 -13.02 -5.65 6.90
N LYS A 34 -11.97 -6.47 7.08
CA LYS A 34 -10.56 -6.06 6.85
C LYS A 34 -10.27 -5.71 5.39
N ILE A 35 -10.70 -6.58 4.45
CA ILE A 35 -10.55 -6.33 3.01
C ILE A 35 -11.29 -5.06 2.62
N SER A 36 -12.48 -4.84 3.17
CA SER A 36 -13.25 -3.62 2.94
C SER A 36 -12.53 -2.36 3.43
N CYS A 37 -11.87 -2.41 4.59
CA CYS A 37 -11.12 -1.27 5.13
C CYS A 37 -9.95 -0.87 4.21
N VAL A 38 -9.09 -1.83 3.85
CA VAL A 38 -7.91 -1.59 2.99
C VAL A 38 -8.32 -0.97 1.65
N ASN A 39 -9.38 -1.50 1.03
CA ASN A 39 -9.89 -0.98 -0.24
C ASN A 39 -10.40 0.46 -0.14
N GLU A 40 -11.11 0.81 0.94
CA GLU A 40 -11.56 2.19 1.14
C GLU A 40 -10.37 3.13 1.37
N ILE A 41 -9.35 2.72 2.14
CA ILE A 41 -8.13 3.50 2.32
C ILE A 41 -7.44 3.75 0.97
N PHE A 42 -7.25 2.72 0.15
CA PHE A 42 -6.64 2.89 -1.18
C PHE A 42 -7.43 3.79 -2.11
N LYS A 43 -8.77 3.67 -2.10
CA LYS A 43 -9.63 4.56 -2.87
C LYS A 43 -9.45 6.02 -2.46
N ARG A 44 -9.36 6.30 -1.16
CA ARG A 44 -9.15 7.66 -0.64
C ARG A 44 -7.74 8.17 -0.92
N ASP A 45 -6.73 7.32 -0.75
CA ASP A 45 -5.34 7.63 -1.07
C ASP A 45 -5.18 8.01 -2.54
N SER A 46 -5.79 7.26 -3.47
CA SER A 46 -5.80 7.58 -4.89
C SER A 46 -6.35 8.98 -5.16
N ILE A 47 -7.51 9.33 -4.58
CA ILE A 47 -8.12 10.66 -4.71
C ILE A 47 -7.19 11.75 -4.17
N PHE A 48 -6.61 11.56 -2.98
CA PHE A 48 -5.72 12.55 -2.38
C PHE A 48 -4.37 12.64 -3.10
N GLY A 49 -3.90 11.54 -3.68
CA GLY A 49 -2.71 11.48 -4.53
C GLY A 49 -2.88 12.28 -5.81
N GLU A 50 -4.03 12.16 -6.48
CA GLU A 50 -4.39 12.99 -7.65
C GLU A 50 -4.40 14.47 -7.28
N ILE A 51 -5.07 14.85 -6.18
CA ILE A 51 -5.08 16.24 -5.69
C ILE A 51 -3.65 16.73 -5.42
N ARG A 52 -2.83 15.92 -4.73
CA ARG A 52 -1.43 16.23 -4.42
C ARG A 52 -0.62 16.48 -5.70
N ASN A 53 -0.84 15.71 -6.75
CA ASN A 53 -0.08 15.81 -7.99
C ASN A 53 -0.23 17.18 -8.68
N HIS A 54 -1.38 17.84 -8.50
CA HIS A 54 -1.69 19.15 -9.10
C HIS A 54 -1.64 20.33 -8.10
N ALA A 55 -1.73 20.07 -6.80
CA ALA A 55 -1.81 21.15 -5.80
C ALA A 55 -0.60 22.11 -5.85
N SER A 56 0.58 21.59 -6.16
CA SER A 56 1.81 22.38 -6.24
C SER A 56 1.88 23.34 -7.43
N GLU A 57 0.89 23.33 -8.33
CA GLU A 57 0.70 24.38 -9.32
C GLU A 57 0.30 25.72 -8.66
N LYS A 58 -0.38 25.65 -7.51
CA LYS A 58 -0.94 26.82 -6.81
C LYS A 58 -0.23 27.12 -5.50
N ILE A 59 0.12 26.10 -4.74
CA ILE A 59 0.77 26.21 -3.43
C ILE A 59 2.17 25.59 -3.44
N SER A 60 2.94 25.74 -2.37
CA SER A 60 4.26 25.10 -2.28
C SER A 60 4.15 23.57 -2.22
N LEU A 61 5.21 22.86 -2.63
CA LEU A 61 5.26 21.41 -2.46
C LEU A 61 5.19 20.99 -0.99
N SER A 62 5.84 21.73 -0.08
CA SER A 62 5.78 21.45 1.35
C SER A 62 4.38 21.58 1.95
N GLU A 63 3.63 22.58 1.52
CA GLU A 63 2.23 22.75 1.92
C GLU A 63 1.35 21.67 1.29
N THR A 64 1.59 21.34 0.03
CA THR A 64 0.93 20.22 -0.68
C THR A 64 1.10 18.90 0.10
N ILE A 65 2.33 18.59 0.52
CA ILE A 65 2.64 17.41 1.34
C ILE A 65 1.92 17.47 2.69
N THR A 66 1.90 18.63 3.34
CA THR A 66 1.22 18.81 4.63
C THR A 66 -0.29 18.55 4.51
N ILE A 67 -0.93 19.04 3.46
CA ILE A 67 -2.36 18.81 3.19
C ILE A 67 -2.62 17.33 2.89
N TYR A 68 -1.82 16.73 2.01
CA TYR A 68 -1.93 15.31 1.66
C TYR A 68 -1.83 14.43 2.91
N THR A 69 -0.76 14.59 3.69
CA THR A 69 -0.52 13.78 4.89
C THR A 69 -1.57 14.00 5.97
N LYS A 70 -2.10 15.23 6.12
CA LYS A 70 -3.24 15.52 7.01
C LYS A 70 -4.50 14.77 6.58
N ASN A 71 -4.82 14.77 5.29
CA ASN A 71 -5.99 14.08 4.76
C ASN A 71 -5.89 12.57 4.95
N ILE A 72 -4.74 11.96 4.63
CA ILE A 72 -4.51 10.53 4.85
C ILE A 72 -4.63 10.17 6.33
N LYS A 73 -3.99 10.93 7.23
CA LYS A 73 -4.09 10.72 8.69
C LYS A 73 -5.50 10.82 9.25
N SER A 74 -6.42 11.49 8.54
CA SER A 74 -7.81 11.67 8.97
C SER A 74 -8.74 10.52 8.57
N LEU A 75 -8.25 9.55 7.80
CA LEU A 75 -9.02 8.38 7.38
C LEU A 75 -9.29 7.44 8.56
N ASP A 76 -10.35 6.64 8.42
CA ASP A 76 -10.72 5.63 9.42
C ASP A 76 -9.99 4.31 9.17
N TYR A 77 -9.02 4.01 10.01
CA TYR A 77 -8.23 2.76 10.00
C TYR A 77 -8.74 1.71 11.01
N SER A 78 -9.85 1.96 11.71
CA SER A 78 -10.29 1.14 12.85
C SER A 78 -10.44 -0.35 12.54
N ASN A 79 -10.83 -0.69 11.31
CA ASN A 79 -11.05 -2.07 10.86
C ASN A 79 -9.92 -2.61 9.97
N CYS A 80 -8.82 -1.87 9.83
CA CYS A 80 -7.71 -2.27 8.98
C CYS A 80 -6.74 -3.19 9.76
N PRO A 81 -6.00 -4.08 9.06
CA PRO A 81 -4.92 -4.84 9.68
C PRO A 81 -3.88 -3.93 10.33
N GLU A 82 -3.38 -4.29 11.51
CA GLU A 82 -2.41 -3.45 12.24
C GLU A 82 -1.10 -3.26 11.46
N GLU A 83 -0.66 -4.29 10.74
CA GLU A 83 0.52 -4.22 9.87
C GLU A 83 0.34 -3.20 8.74
N PHE A 84 -0.86 -3.14 8.16
CA PHE A 84 -1.22 -2.18 7.13
C PHE A 84 -1.25 -0.75 7.67
N LYS A 85 -1.87 -0.55 8.83
CA LYS A 85 -1.87 0.74 9.52
C LYS A 85 -0.45 1.22 9.82
N SER A 86 0.39 0.36 10.39
CA SER A 86 1.80 0.68 10.67
C SER A 86 2.59 1.00 9.40
N ALA A 87 2.33 0.28 8.29
CA ALA A 87 2.97 0.57 7.01
C ALA A 87 2.54 1.94 6.45
N PHE A 88 1.25 2.28 6.53
CA PHE A 88 0.74 3.58 6.12
C PHE A 88 1.28 4.73 6.98
N ASP A 89 1.39 4.55 8.30
CA ASP A 89 2.01 5.53 9.20
C ASP A 89 3.45 5.85 8.78
N LYS A 90 4.25 4.82 8.49
CA LYS A 90 5.62 4.99 7.96
C LYS A 90 5.63 5.70 6.59
N HIS A 91 4.67 5.40 5.72
CA HIS A 91 4.56 6.07 4.44
C HIS A 91 4.25 7.56 4.59
N ILE A 92 3.36 7.91 5.52
CA ILE A 92 3.08 9.32 5.85
C ILE A 92 4.32 10.02 6.41
N GLU A 93 5.07 9.35 7.29
CA GLU A 93 6.33 9.88 7.82
C GLU A 93 7.37 10.14 6.74
N ALA A 94 7.52 9.23 5.76
CA ALA A 94 8.43 9.41 4.63
C ALA A 94 8.06 10.66 3.80
N TRP A 95 6.76 10.89 3.57
CA TRP A 95 6.28 12.12 2.93
C TRP A 95 6.59 13.37 3.76
N LEU A 96 6.37 13.34 5.07
CA LEU A 96 6.71 14.46 5.95
C LEU A 96 8.21 14.73 5.96
N ASP A 97 9.04 13.69 5.96
CA ASP A 97 10.50 13.81 5.94
C ASP A 97 11.01 14.36 4.59
N PHE A 98 10.31 14.09 3.49
CA PHE A 98 10.57 14.68 2.18
C PHE A 98 10.53 16.22 2.20
N ARG A 99 9.81 16.81 3.16
CA ARG A 99 9.78 18.28 3.32
C ARG A 99 11.14 18.91 3.55
N LYS A 100 12.10 18.18 4.12
CA LYS A 100 13.48 18.67 4.27
C LYS A 100 14.13 19.06 2.94
N VAL A 101 13.69 18.44 1.83
CA VAL A 101 14.08 18.86 0.47
C VAL A 101 13.12 19.91 -0.06
N SER A 102 11.80 19.70 0.02
CA SER A 102 10.85 20.64 -0.61
C SER A 102 10.82 22.03 0.02
N ASP A 103 11.14 22.16 1.32
CA ASP A 103 11.23 23.44 2.04
C ASP A 103 12.35 24.35 1.47
N LYS A 104 13.34 23.77 0.78
CA LYS A 104 14.40 24.53 0.07
C LYS A 104 13.88 25.21 -1.21
N TYR A 105 12.71 24.80 -1.71
CA TYR A 105 12.13 25.25 -2.97
C TYR A 105 10.74 25.92 -2.78
N PRO A 106 10.60 26.93 -1.90
CA PRO A 106 9.29 27.46 -1.50
C PRO A 106 8.52 28.14 -2.65
N LEU A 107 9.22 28.60 -3.69
CA LEU A 107 8.65 29.28 -4.86
C LEU A 107 8.48 28.36 -6.08
N LEU A 108 8.95 27.11 -6.00
CA LEU A 108 8.84 26.18 -7.12
C LEU A 108 7.39 25.73 -7.29
N ARG A 109 6.87 25.84 -8.50
CA ARG A 109 5.49 25.48 -8.88
C ARG A 109 5.47 24.57 -10.10
N GLY A 110 4.36 23.86 -10.24
CA GLY A 110 4.07 22.93 -11.34
C GLY A 110 3.44 21.65 -10.82
N GLU A 111 3.13 20.74 -11.74
CA GLU A 111 2.75 19.39 -11.36
C GLU A 111 3.90 18.69 -10.60
N LEU A 112 3.54 17.74 -9.74
CA LEU A 112 4.51 17.07 -8.86
C LEU A 112 5.67 16.44 -9.64
N HIS A 113 5.39 15.81 -10.78
CA HIS A 113 6.40 15.15 -11.60
C HIS A 113 7.38 16.15 -12.24
N ASP A 114 6.89 17.32 -12.65
CA ASP A 114 7.72 18.43 -13.16
C ASP A 114 8.61 19.00 -12.05
N ILE A 115 8.03 19.22 -10.86
CA ILE A 115 8.78 19.68 -9.69
C ILE A 115 9.88 18.68 -9.34
N PHE A 116 9.56 17.39 -9.31
CA PHE A 116 10.52 16.32 -9.05
C PHE A 116 11.65 16.32 -10.07
N THR A 117 11.32 16.44 -11.36
CA THR A 117 12.32 16.54 -12.44
C THR A 117 13.25 17.74 -12.26
N LYS A 118 12.74 18.88 -11.78
CA LYS A 118 13.54 20.08 -11.53
C LYS A 118 14.45 19.92 -10.31
N ILE A 119 13.94 19.39 -9.19
CA ILE A 119 14.74 19.13 -7.99
C ILE A 119 15.80 18.06 -8.27
N GLU A 120 15.48 17.03 -9.05
CA GLU A 120 16.46 15.99 -9.42
C GLU A 120 17.66 16.54 -10.19
N LYS A 121 17.50 17.65 -10.91
CA LYS A 121 18.58 18.33 -11.67
C LYS A 121 19.30 19.43 -10.88
N SER A 122 18.88 19.68 -9.64
CA SER A 122 19.45 20.70 -8.76
C SER A 122 20.67 20.19 -7.98
N GLU A 123 21.28 21.07 -7.17
CA GLU A 123 22.33 20.69 -6.22
C GLU A 123 21.85 19.72 -5.13
N ASP A 124 20.54 19.68 -4.84
CA ASP A 124 19.94 18.80 -3.83
C ASP A 124 19.60 17.39 -4.37
N SER A 125 20.01 17.05 -5.61
CA SER A 125 19.65 15.80 -6.29
C SER A 125 19.86 14.53 -5.45
N THR A 126 21.00 14.43 -4.76
CA THR A 126 21.34 13.27 -3.93
C THR A 126 20.36 13.13 -2.75
N GLU A 127 20.05 14.22 -2.07
CA GLU A 127 19.11 14.21 -0.95
C GLU A 127 17.69 13.92 -1.44
N PHE A 128 17.28 14.54 -2.55
CA PHE A 128 16.01 14.27 -3.22
C PHE A 128 15.83 12.78 -3.54
N LYS A 129 16.81 12.15 -4.21
CA LYS A 129 16.75 10.73 -4.58
C LYS A 129 16.66 9.81 -3.37
N SER A 130 17.42 10.12 -2.32
CA SER A 130 17.38 9.36 -1.06
C SER A 130 15.99 9.39 -0.44
N ARG A 131 15.39 10.57 -0.30
CA ARG A 131 14.06 10.74 0.30
C ARG A 131 12.94 10.20 -0.58
N LEU A 132 13.02 10.39 -1.90
CA LEU A 132 12.09 9.76 -2.83
C LEU A 132 12.17 8.24 -2.73
N GLY A 133 13.38 7.68 -2.61
CA GLY A 133 13.59 6.27 -2.34
C GLY A 133 12.86 5.79 -1.08
N GLN A 134 12.91 6.54 0.03
CA GLN A 134 12.17 6.20 1.25
C GLN A 134 10.66 6.19 1.06
N ILE A 135 10.11 7.13 0.29
CA ILE A 135 8.67 7.13 -0.06
C ILE A 135 8.32 5.85 -0.82
N LEU A 136 9.15 5.45 -1.80
CA LEU A 136 8.93 4.24 -2.59
C LEU A 136 9.06 2.97 -1.74
N GLU A 137 10.05 2.89 -0.85
CA GLU A 137 10.24 1.73 0.03
C GLU A 137 9.10 1.59 1.03
N THR A 138 8.62 2.68 1.62
CA THR A 138 7.47 2.63 2.52
C THR A 138 6.17 2.27 1.79
N TRP A 139 6.02 2.68 0.52
CA TRP A 139 4.90 2.22 -0.31
C TRP A 139 4.92 0.70 -0.54
N LYS A 140 6.09 0.11 -0.78
CA LYS A 140 6.20 -1.37 -0.89
C LYS A 140 5.73 -2.09 0.37
N LEU A 141 5.95 -1.51 1.55
CA LEU A 141 5.44 -2.07 2.81
C LEU A 141 3.91 -2.00 2.88
N VAL A 142 3.32 -0.90 2.42
CA VAL A 142 1.87 -0.73 2.29
C VAL A 142 1.30 -1.80 1.35
N ASP A 143 1.86 -1.94 0.14
CA ASP A 143 1.42 -2.95 -0.83
C ASP A 143 1.50 -4.37 -0.24
N LYS A 144 2.62 -4.70 0.42
CA LYS A 144 2.81 -6.03 1.03
C LYS A 144 1.81 -6.31 2.15
N SER A 145 1.47 -5.31 2.96
CA SER A 145 0.56 -5.46 4.10
C SER A 145 -0.93 -5.37 3.73
N SER A 146 -1.23 -5.02 2.48
CA SER A 146 -2.60 -4.90 1.96
C SER A 146 -3.28 -6.23 1.61
N ASN A 147 -2.50 -7.31 1.47
CA ASN A 147 -2.99 -8.67 1.20
C ASN A 147 -2.55 -9.62 2.34
N PRO A 148 -3.11 -9.48 3.55
CA PRO A 148 -2.78 -10.32 4.70
C PRO A 148 -3.26 -11.76 4.57
#